data_AF-A0A7W4LP05-F1
#
_entry.id   AF-A0A7W4LP05-F1
#
_cell.length_a   1.000
_cell.length_b   1.000
_cell.length_c   1.000
_cell.angle_alpha   90.00
_cell.angle_beta   90.00
_cell.angle_gamma   90.00
#
_symmetry.space_group_name_H-M   'P 1'
#
loop_
_entity.id
_entity.type
_entity.pdbx_description
1 polymer ?
#
loop_
_entity_poly.entity_id
_entity_poly.type
_entity_poly.pdbx_seq_one_letter_code
_entity_poly.pdbx_strand_id
1 'polypeptide(L)'
;MDYATINGVVQAVNLTKQLAKAAFDGKVDADAKAKIGEVVEKLGDVQDRMFNLRNDLHELQTERDELKTKLDAADAWERRASNYNLTQTLGGAVVYSSKGDPIHYACPSCFNKREIHPLQDNRTVSGKFRCTGCAAEFPVKPKHKVTAVPTTHHWND
;
A
#
# COMPACT_ATOMS: atom_id res chain seq x y z
N MET A 1 7.97 -24.14 -2.94
CA MET A 1 9.10 -24.40 -3.87
C MET A 1 9.64 -23.06 -4.33
N ASP A 2 10.95 -22.87 -4.32
CA ASP A 2 11.57 -21.62 -4.76
C ASP A 2 11.73 -21.62 -6.29
N TYR A 3 11.61 -20.44 -6.91
CA TYR A 3 11.72 -20.22 -8.35
C TYR A 3 13.05 -20.73 -8.95
N ALA A 4 14.14 -20.66 -8.21
CA ALA A 4 15.45 -21.20 -8.59
C ALA A 4 15.42 -22.74 -8.70
N THR A 5 14.64 -23.42 -7.84
CA THR A 5 14.44 -24.87 -7.93
C THR A 5 13.71 -25.26 -9.23
N ILE A 6 12.67 -24.53 -9.63
CA ILE A 6 11.94 -24.77 -10.89
C ILE A 6 12.84 -24.52 -12.10
N ASN A 7 13.64 -23.45 -12.08
CA ASN A 7 14.58 -23.17 -13.17
C ASN A 7 15.66 -24.25 -13.31
N GLY A 8 16.18 -24.77 -12.20
CA GLY A 8 17.13 -25.89 -12.22
C GLY A 8 16.53 -27.13 -12.85
N VAL A 9 15.27 -27.46 -12.54
CA VAL A 9 14.55 -28.59 -13.14
C VAL A 9 14.32 -28.38 -14.64
N VAL A 10 13.90 -27.18 -15.07
CA VAL A 10 13.71 -26.85 -16.50
C VAL A 10 15.02 -27.00 -17.28
N GLN A 11 16.16 -26.58 -16.72
CA GLN A 11 17.47 -26.75 -17.33
C GLN A 11 17.87 -28.23 -17.43
N ALA A 12 17.63 -29.02 -16.39
CA ALA A 12 17.90 -30.46 -16.40
C ALA A 12 17.04 -31.21 -17.44
N VAL A 13 15.77 -30.85 -17.58
CA VAL A 13 14.86 -31.41 -18.60
C VAL A 13 15.34 -31.06 -20.01
N ASN A 14 15.75 -29.81 -20.24
CA ASN A 14 16.32 -29.37 -21.52
C ASN A 14 17.58 -30.15 -21.88
N LEU A 15 18.51 -30.32 -20.95
CA LEU A 15 19.73 -31.10 -21.16
C LEU A 15 19.39 -32.56 -21.50
N THR A 16 18.45 -33.16 -20.78
CA THR A 16 17.99 -34.54 -21.02
C THR A 16 17.35 -34.68 -22.41
N LYS A 17 16.54 -33.70 -22.83
CA LYS A 17 15.93 -33.66 -24.17
C LYS A 17 16.98 -33.55 -25.28
N GLN A 18 18.01 -32.73 -25.09
CA GLN A 18 19.14 -32.62 -26.03
C GLN A 18 19.92 -33.92 -26.13
N LEU A 19 20.20 -34.59 -25.01
CA LEU A 19 20.86 -35.89 -24.98
C LEU A 19 20.02 -36.98 -25.68
N ALA A 20 18.70 -37.01 -25.43
CA ALA A 20 17.79 -37.94 -26.10
C ALA A 20 17.76 -37.72 -27.62
N LYS A 21 17.72 -36.45 -28.07
CA LYS A 21 17.78 -36.12 -29.50
C LYS A 21 19.11 -36.54 -30.14
N ALA A 22 20.24 -36.32 -29.46
CA ALA A 22 21.54 -36.77 -29.94
C ALA A 22 21.62 -38.31 -30.05
N ALA A 23 21.00 -39.04 -29.11
CA ALA A 23 20.89 -40.50 -29.18
C ALA A 23 20.00 -40.97 -30.35
N PHE A 24 18.90 -40.25 -30.62
CA PHE A 24 18.01 -40.53 -31.76
C PHE A 24 18.71 -40.37 -33.11
N ASP A 25 19.54 -39.32 -33.24
CA ASP A 25 20.30 -39.02 -34.47
C ASP A 25 21.48 -39.99 -34.69
N GLY A 26 21.85 -40.78 -33.67
CA GLY A 26 22.88 -41.82 -33.75
C GLY A 26 22.48 -43.05 -34.57
N LYS A 27 23.44 -43.97 -34.77
CA LYS A 27 23.22 -45.28 -35.41
C LYS A 27 22.59 -46.30 -34.42
N VAL A 28 21.42 -45.97 -33.90
CA VAL A 28 20.60 -46.89 -33.10
C VAL A 28 19.51 -47.55 -33.97
N ASP A 29 19.07 -48.74 -33.58
CA ASP A 29 18.05 -49.51 -34.31
C ASP A 29 16.67 -48.81 -34.28
N ALA A 30 15.76 -49.27 -35.14
CA ALA A 30 14.45 -48.64 -35.33
C ALA A 30 13.58 -48.70 -34.06
N ASP A 31 13.65 -49.77 -33.28
CA ASP A 31 12.89 -49.92 -32.03
C ASP A 31 13.41 -48.95 -30.95
N ALA A 32 14.73 -48.78 -30.88
CA ALA A 32 15.36 -47.79 -30.02
C ALA A 32 14.96 -46.36 -30.42
N LYS A 33 14.93 -46.03 -31.72
CA LYS A 33 14.46 -44.72 -32.20
C LYS A 33 13.02 -44.44 -31.81
N ALA A 34 12.12 -45.41 -31.95
CA ALA A 34 10.72 -45.25 -31.57
C ALA A 34 10.57 -44.92 -30.07
N LYS A 35 11.27 -45.65 -29.20
CA LYS A 35 11.26 -45.40 -27.74
C LYS A 35 11.87 -44.05 -27.37
N ILE A 36 12.96 -43.65 -28.03
CA ILE A 36 13.58 -42.34 -27.80
C ILE A 36 12.63 -41.21 -28.24
N GLY A 37 11.91 -41.39 -29.35
CA GLY A 37 10.89 -40.44 -29.81
C GLY A 37 9.81 -40.21 -28.77
N GLU A 38 9.26 -41.28 -28.19
CA GLU A 38 8.26 -41.21 -27.12
C GLU A 38 8.79 -40.48 -25.87
N VAL A 39 10.07 -40.70 -25.52
CA VAL A 39 10.73 -40.00 -24.41
C VAL A 39 10.87 -38.51 -24.71
N VAL A 40 11.26 -38.13 -25.93
CA VAL A 40 11.41 -36.73 -26.34
C VAL A 40 10.08 -35.99 -26.32
N GLU A 41 9.00 -36.64 -26.75
CA GLU A 41 7.64 -36.11 -26.70
C GLU A 41 7.20 -35.86 -25.25
N LYS A 42 7.32 -36.86 -24.37
CA LYS A 42 7.00 -36.71 -22.94
C LYS A 42 7.84 -35.64 -22.25
N LEU A 43 9.13 -35.52 -22.60
CA LEU A 43 9.99 -34.45 -22.09
C LEU A 43 9.54 -33.07 -22.58
N GLY A 44 8.99 -32.98 -23.80
CA GLY A 44 8.33 -31.78 -24.31
C GLY A 44 7.12 -31.37 -23.47
N ASP A 45 6.21 -32.31 -23.22
CA ASP A 45 5.02 -32.05 -22.40
C ASP A 45 5.38 -31.60 -20.97
N VAL A 46 6.38 -32.25 -20.37
CA VAL A 46 6.87 -31.87 -19.03
C VAL A 46 7.48 -30.48 -19.05
N GLN A 47 8.26 -30.15 -20.08
CA GLN A 47 8.86 -28.84 -20.25
C GLN A 47 7.79 -27.75 -20.36
N ASP A 48 6.75 -27.95 -21.17
CA ASP A 48 5.66 -26.98 -21.36
C ASP A 48 4.87 -26.77 -20.06
N ARG A 49 4.56 -27.85 -19.33
CA ARG A 49 3.92 -27.76 -18.02
C ARG A 49 4.76 -26.99 -17.00
N MET A 50 6.08 -27.17 -17.02
CA MET A 50 6.98 -26.45 -16.11
C MET A 50 7.07 -24.96 -16.45
N PHE A 51 7.00 -24.59 -17.72
CA PHE A 51 6.93 -23.18 -18.12
C PHE A 51 5.63 -22.52 -17.63
N ASN A 52 4.49 -23.20 -17.80
CA ASN A 52 3.22 -22.69 -17.29
C ASN A 52 3.26 -22.53 -15.76
N LEU A 53 3.72 -23.56 -15.04
CA LEU A 53 3.85 -23.49 -13.58
C LEU A 53 4.78 -22.37 -13.12
N ARG A 54 5.86 -22.09 -13.85
CA ARG A 54 6.77 -20.97 -13.57
C ARG A 54 6.07 -19.63 -13.73
N ASN A 55 5.25 -19.46 -14.77
CA ASN A 55 4.49 -18.24 -14.99
C ASN A 55 3.46 -18.03 -13.89
N ASP A 56 2.67 -19.06 -13.58
CA ASP A 56 1.67 -19.02 -12.50
C ASP A 56 2.31 -18.66 -11.16
N LEU A 57 3.46 -19.28 -10.85
CA LEU A 57 4.19 -19.00 -9.62
C LEU A 57 4.73 -17.56 -9.57
N HIS A 58 5.16 -17.00 -10.71
CA HIS A 58 5.59 -15.61 -10.78
C HIS A 58 4.43 -14.64 -10.56
N GLU A 59 3.27 -14.90 -11.18
CA GLU A 59 2.06 -14.12 -11.01
C GLU A 59 1.58 -14.14 -9.54
N LEU A 60 1.46 -15.33 -8.95
CA LEU A 60 1.09 -15.49 -7.54
C LEU A 60 2.08 -14.81 -6.59
N GLN A 61 3.38 -14.86 -6.88
CA GLN A 61 4.39 -14.19 -6.07
C GLN A 61 4.23 -12.67 -6.13
N THR A 62 3.98 -12.12 -7.32
CA THR A 62 3.78 -10.69 -7.56
C THR A 62 2.52 -10.21 -6.84
N GLU A 63 1.40 -10.92 -7.01
CA GLU A 63 0.14 -10.60 -6.33
C GLU A 63 0.30 -10.66 -4.81
N ARG A 64 0.98 -11.68 -4.28
CA ARG A 64 1.27 -11.78 -2.85
C ARG A 64 2.08 -10.59 -2.34
N ASP A 65 3.10 -10.16 -3.08
CA ASP A 65 3.93 -9.01 -2.69
C ASP A 65 3.15 -7.69 -2.72
N GLU A 66 2.28 -7.50 -3.72
CA GLU A 66 1.37 -6.36 -3.77
C GLU A 66 0.37 -6.35 -2.62
N LEU A 67 -0.26 -7.50 -2.34
CA LEU A 67 -1.22 -7.64 -1.24
C LEU A 67 -0.54 -7.42 0.10
N LYS A 68 0.67 -7.96 0.30
CA LYS A 68 1.45 -7.72 1.51
C LYS A 68 1.77 -6.24 1.69
N THR A 69 2.17 -5.55 0.63
CA THR A 69 2.44 -4.10 0.67
C THR A 69 1.18 -3.30 1.03
N LYS A 70 0.02 -3.66 0.46
CA LYS A 70 -1.27 -3.03 0.79
C LYS A 70 -1.67 -3.28 2.24
N LEU A 71 -1.43 -4.48 2.76
CA LEU A 71 -1.71 -4.85 4.14
C LEU A 71 -0.82 -4.07 5.11
N ASP A 72 0.50 -4.04 4.88
CA ASP A 72 1.45 -3.29 5.70
C ASP A 72 1.09 -1.79 5.75
N ALA A 73 0.66 -1.22 4.61
CA ALA A 73 0.20 0.17 4.55
C ALA A 73 -1.11 0.41 5.33
N ALA A 74 -2.04 -0.54 5.30
CA ALA A 74 -3.28 -0.47 6.06
C ALA A 74 -3.03 -0.58 7.57
N ASP A 75 -2.20 -1.52 8.00
CA ASP A 75 -1.82 -1.71 9.40
C ASP A 75 -1.05 -0.50 9.94
N ALA A 76 -0.13 0.05 9.14
CA ALA A 76 0.58 1.28 9.49
C ALA A 76 -0.36 2.50 9.62
N TRP A 77 -1.42 2.57 8.81
CA TRP A 77 -2.46 3.57 8.96
C TRP A 77 -3.27 3.35 10.24
N GLU A 78 -3.77 2.13 10.48
CA GLU A 78 -4.61 1.82 11.64
C GLU A 78 -3.87 2.09 12.96
N ARG A 79 -2.59 1.73 13.03
CA ARG A 79 -1.73 2.05 14.18
C ARG A 79 -1.57 3.54 14.41
N ARG A 80 -1.52 4.36 13.35
CA ARG A 80 -1.48 5.83 13.50
C ARG A 80 -2.85 6.36 13.90
N ALA A 81 -3.90 5.89 13.27
CA ALA A 81 -5.28 6.30 13.49
C ALA A 81 -5.76 6.00 14.92
N SER A 82 -5.35 4.87 15.51
CA SER A 82 -5.70 4.47 16.87
C SER A 82 -5.22 5.44 17.95
N ASN A 83 -4.26 6.30 17.64
CA ASN A 83 -3.79 7.38 18.51
C ASN A 83 -4.67 8.64 18.48
N TYR A 84 -5.78 8.61 17.74
CA TYR A 84 -6.72 9.73 17.63
C TYR A 84 -8.13 9.31 18.03
N ASN A 85 -8.90 10.28 18.53
CA ASN A 85 -10.32 10.14 18.81
C ASN A 85 -11.09 11.26 18.11
N LEU A 86 -12.25 10.94 17.52
CA LEU A 86 -13.16 11.96 17.01
C LEU A 86 -13.79 12.70 18.20
N THR A 87 -13.67 14.03 18.21
CA THR A 87 -14.19 14.88 19.28
C THR A 87 -14.77 16.17 18.71
N GLN A 88 -15.58 16.85 19.53
CA GLN A 88 -16.07 18.18 19.24
C GLN A 88 -15.31 19.21 20.09
N THR A 89 -14.81 20.25 19.44
CA THR A 89 -14.08 21.34 20.11
C THR A 89 -15.05 22.34 20.75
N LEU A 90 -14.53 23.21 21.63
CA LEU A 90 -15.31 24.29 22.25
C LEU A 90 -15.89 25.29 21.22
N GLY A 91 -15.20 25.50 20.10
CA GLY A 91 -15.73 26.30 18.98
C GLY A 91 -16.76 25.57 18.11
N GLY A 92 -17.06 24.31 18.41
CA GLY A 92 -18.09 23.50 17.75
C GLY A 92 -17.59 22.65 16.57
N ALA A 93 -16.29 22.67 16.25
CA ALA A 93 -15.74 21.85 15.17
C ALA A 93 -15.66 20.37 15.54
N VAL A 94 -16.04 19.49 14.63
CA VAL A 94 -15.80 18.04 14.74
C VAL A 94 -14.44 17.74 14.11
N VAL A 95 -13.50 17.23 14.90
CA VAL A 95 -12.09 17.00 14.53
C VAL A 95 -11.55 15.74 15.20
N TYR A 96 -10.44 15.21 14.69
CA TYR A 96 -9.71 14.15 15.40
C TYR A 96 -8.73 14.78 16.40
N SER A 97 -8.69 14.34 17.65
CA SER A 97 -7.75 14.81 18.67
C SER A 97 -6.75 13.72 19.02
N SER A 98 -5.47 14.07 19.10
CA SER A 98 -4.40 13.15 19.50
C SER A 98 -4.53 12.76 20.98
N LYS A 99 -4.26 11.48 21.28
CA LYS A 99 -4.21 10.94 22.65
C LYS A 99 -2.89 11.26 23.37
N GLY A 100 -1.85 11.65 22.64
CA GLY A 100 -0.52 11.98 23.16
C GLY A 100 -0.27 13.48 23.35
N ASP A 101 0.91 13.79 23.89
CA ASP A 101 1.40 15.15 24.10
C ASP A 101 2.42 15.55 23.00
N PRO A 102 2.36 16.77 22.44
CA PRO A 102 1.34 17.79 22.64
C PRO A 102 -0.03 17.39 22.05
N ILE A 103 -1.11 17.74 22.78
CA ILE A 103 -2.47 17.57 22.26
C ILE A 103 -2.65 18.46 21.04
N HIS A 104 -3.02 17.86 19.92
CA HIS A 104 -3.32 18.56 18.67
C HIS A 104 -4.55 17.98 17.99
N TYR A 105 -5.10 18.75 17.05
CA TYR A 105 -6.27 18.38 16.28
C TYR A 105 -5.89 18.07 14.83
N ALA A 106 -6.55 17.12 14.20
CA ALA A 106 -6.36 16.74 12.81
C ALA A 106 -7.68 16.85 12.04
N CYS A 107 -7.56 17.20 10.76
CA CYS A 107 -8.68 17.37 9.84
C CYS A 107 -9.41 16.05 9.55
N PRO A 108 -10.75 15.96 9.74
CA PRO A 108 -11.51 14.75 9.42
C PRO A 108 -11.43 14.32 7.95
N SER A 109 -11.50 15.28 7.03
CA SER A 109 -11.48 14.98 5.58
C SER A 109 -10.16 14.38 5.13
N CYS A 110 -9.03 14.87 5.66
CA CYS A 110 -7.72 14.29 5.39
C CYS A 110 -7.53 12.95 6.10
N PHE A 111 -8.02 12.83 7.33
CA PHE A 111 -7.94 11.58 8.09
C PHE A 111 -8.65 10.44 7.37
N ASN A 112 -9.82 10.71 6.76
CA ASN A 112 -10.53 9.73 5.93
C ASN A 112 -9.77 9.31 4.66
N LYS A 113 -8.82 10.15 4.20
CA LYS A 113 -7.89 9.85 3.10
C LYS A 113 -6.61 9.17 3.57
N ARG A 114 -6.55 8.73 4.83
CA ARG A 114 -5.37 8.13 5.48
C ARG A 114 -4.18 9.09 5.64
N GLU A 115 -4.47 10.38 5.75
CA GLU A 115 -3.49 11.45 5.96
C GLU A 115 -3.76 12.21 7.27
N ILE A 116 -2.71 12.48 8.04
CA ILE A 116 -2.82 13.27 9.26
C ILE A 116 -2.18 14.63 9.01
N HIS A 117 -3.01 15.66 8.97
CA HIS A 117 -2.58 17.05 8.88
C HIS A 117 -3.04 17.79 10.15
N PRO A 118 -2.10 18.11 11.06
CA PRO A 118 -2.42 18.87 12.26
C PRO A 118 -2.95 20.27 11.91
N LEU A 119 -4.09 20.63 12.48
CA LEU A 119 -4.73 21.92 12.30
C LEU A 119 -3.86 23.03 12.90
N GLN A 120 -3.63 24.09 12.13
CA GLN A 120 -2.84 25.24 12.52
C GLN A 120 -3.75 26.40 12.93
N ASP A 121 -3.47 27.05 14.06
CA ASP A 121 -4.23 28.21 14.50
C ASP A 121 -4.04 29.38 13.52
N ASN A 122 -5.12 29.95 12.98
CA ASN A 122 -5.04 31.14 12.13
C ASN A 122 -4.67 32.40 12.93
N ARG A 123 -4.64 32.31 14.27
CA ARG A 123 -4.39 33.42 15.21
C ARG A 123 -5.39 34.57 15.04
N THR A 124 -6.65 34.22 14.78
CA THR A 124 -7.74 35.19 14.60
C THR A 124 -8.72 35.15 15.77
N VAL A 125 -9.42 36.27 16.01
CA VAL A 125 -10.51 36.38 17.00
C VAL A 125 -11.65 35.37 16.78
N SER A 126 -11.77 34.85 15.56
CA SER A 126 -12.77 33.85 15.19
C SER A 126 -12.50 32.46 15.77
N GLY A 127 -11.29 32.22 16.31
CA GLY A 127 -10.91 30.93 16.89
C GLY A 127 -10.72 29.80 15.87
N LYS A 128 -10.63 30.15 14.58
CA LYS A 128 -10.50 29.19 13.49
C LYS A 128 -9.08 28.66 13.34
N PHE A 129 -8.99 27.37 13.06
CA PHE A 129 -7.77 26.68 12.69
C PHE A 129 -7.90 26.20 11.24
N ARG A 130 -6.79 26.13 10.52
CA ARG A 130 -6.73 25.69 9.13
C ARG A 130 -5.97 24.37 8.98
N CYS A 131 -6.47 23.50 8.11
CA CYS A 131 -5.77 22.30 7.68
C CYS A 131 -4.71 22.63 6.63
N THR A 132 -3.48 22.12 6.80
CA THR A 132 -2.39 22.28 5.83
C THR A 132 -2.57 21.44 4.57
N GLY A 133 -3.31 20.34 4.63
CA GLY A 133 -3.54 19.44 3.49
C GLY A 133 -4.62 19.92 2.52
N CYS A 134 -5.80 20.29 3.04
CA CYS A 134 -6.95 20.66 2.20
C CYS A 134 -7.42 22.11 2.35
N ALA A 135 -6.71 22.94 3.13
CA ALA A 135 -7.02 24.34 3.42
C ALA A 135 -8.37 24.62 4.10
N ALA A 136 -9.16 23.59 4.46
CA ALA A 136 -10.41 23.76 5.19
C ALA A 136 -10.19 24.40 6.57
N GLU A 137 -11.15 25.20 7.01
CA GLU A 137 -11.13 25.90 8.29
C GLU A 137 -12.12 25.29 9.29
N PHE A 138 -11.72 25.24 10.55
CA PHE A 138 -12.46 24.62 11.65
C PHE A 138 -12.54 25.58 12.83
N PRO A 139 -13.74 25.89 13.37
CA PRO A 139 -13.86 26.70 14.58
C PRO A 139 -13.44 25.88 15.81
N VAL A 140 -12.15 25.87 16.12
CA VAL A 140 -11.60 25.08 17.24
C VAL A 140 -11.80 25.80 18.56
N LYS A 141 -11.43 27.08 18.63
CA LYS A 141 -11.62 27.94 19.81
C LYS A 141 -12.98 28.67 19.72
N PRO A 142 -13.62 28.99 20.86
CA PRO A 142 -14.82 29.81 20.85
C PRO A 142 -14.51 31.21 20.31
N LYS A 143 -15.49 31.85 19.65
CA LYS A 143 -15.37 33.23 19.22
C LYS A 143 -15.33 34.14 20.44
N HIS A 144 -14.29 34.97 20.57
CA HIS A 144 -14.27 35.99 21.60
C HIS A 144 -15.29 37.09 21.26
N LYS A 145 -16.23 37.38 22.17
CA LYS A 145 -17.06 38.59 22.08
C LYS A 145 -16.14 39.78 22.34
N VAL A 146 -15.96 40.63 21.34
CA VAL A 146 -15.35 41.95 21.56
C VAL A 146 -16.37 42.75 22.38
N THR A 147 -16.14 42.90 23.68
CA THR A 147 -16.88 43.87 24.48
C THR A 147 -16.49 45.25 23.97
N ALA A 148 -17.42 45.93 23.31
CA ALA A 148 -17.24 47.32 22.92
C ALA A 148 -16.96 48.14 24.19
N VAL A 149 -15.77 48.73 24.28
CA VAL A 149 -15.47 49.73 25.29
C VAL A 149 -16.27 50.97 24.90
N PRO A 150 -17.16 51.50 25.74
CA PRO A 150 -17.87 52.74 25.43
C PRO A 150 -16.83 53.86 25.29
N THR A 151 -16.68 54.41 24.10
CA THR A 151 -15.91 55.62 23.87
C THR A 151 -16.65 56.79 24.53
N THR A 152 -16.26 57.13 25.76
CA THR A 152 -16.64 58.42 26.35
C THR A 152 -15.92 59.51 25.57
N HIS A 153 -16.64 60.17 24.67
CA HIS A 153 -16.18 61.41 24.03
C HIS A 153 -16.06 62.50 25.11
N HIS A 154 -14.85 62.74 25.60
CA HIS A 154 -14.53 63.94 26.36
C HIS A 154 -14.17 65.03 25.35
N TRP A 155 -15.14 65.89 25.05
CA TRP A 155 -14.90 67.15 24.36
C TRP A 155 -14.46 68.15 25.43
N ASN A 156 -13.23 68.67 25.32
CA ASN A 156 -12.81 69.83 26.09
C ASN A 156 -13.07 71.07 25.23
N ASP A 157 -13.85 72.00 25.79
CA ASP A 157 -14.01 73.39 25.35
C ASP A 157 -12.70 74.19 25.51
#